data_AF-A0A2G4SIU0-F1
#
_entry.id   AF-A0A2G4SIU0-F1
#
_cell.length_a   1.000
_cell.length_b   1.000
_cell.length_c   1.000
_cell.angle_alpha   90.00
_cell.angle_beta   90.00
_cell.angle_gamma   90.00
#
_symmetry.space_group_name_H-M   'P 1'
#
loop_
_entity.id
_entity.type
_entity.pdbx_description
1 polymer ?
#
loop_
_entity_poly.entity_id
_entity_poly.type
_entity_poly.pdbx_seq_one_letter_code
_entity_poly.pdbx_strand_id
1 'polypeptide(L)'
;MTLHTISNTLSTKVLAYADDLIIFLNDLQGLHEMKRLITVYNNASNAKINFDSTIAFSASGLPPSTRTSALYSYGITRWHDRRSPEPLTYLCYPLILSSAQMAFF
;
A
#
# COMPACT_ATOMS: atom_id res chain seq x y z
N MET A 1 -4.78 -32.84 -18.21
CA MET A 1 -5.92 -31.95 -17.88
C MET A 1 -5.66 -31.43 -16.47
N THR A 2 -4.90 -30.35 -16.37
CA THR A 2 -4.33 -29.87 -15.10
C THR A 2 -5.34 -28.94 -14.45
N LEU A 3 -5.90 -29.35 -13.32
CA LEU A 3 -6.84 -28.55 -12.54
C LEU A 3 -6.10 -27.31 -12.03
N HIS A 4 -6.47 -26.14 -12.56
CA HIS A 4 -6.08 -24.87 -11.98
C HIS A 4 -6.79 -24.76 -10.62
N THR A 5 -6.09 -25.13 -9.55
CA THR A 5 -6.52 -24.82 -8.18
C THR A 5 -6.64 -23.30 -8.10
N ILE A 6 -7.89 -22.81 -8.07
CA ILE A 6 -8.19 -21.40 -7.83
C ILE A 6 -7.71 -21.15 -6.41
N SER A 7 -6.50 -20.58 -6.27
CA SER A 7 -5.96 -20.19 -4.98
C SER A 7 -6.96 -19.26 -4.30
N ASN A 8 -7.19 -19.55 -3.02
CA ASN A 8 -7.97 -18.73 -2.09
C ASN A 8 -7.70 -17.25 -2.39
N THR A 9 -8.70 -16.53 -2.90
CA THR A 9 -8.49 -15.16 -3.36
C THR A 9 -8.14 -14.30 -2.15
N LEU A 10 -6.87 -13.90 -2.06
CA LEU A 10 -6.44 -12.87 -1.12
C LEU A 10 -7.30 -11.63 -1.42
N SER A 11 -8.25 -11.33 -0.53
CA SER A 11 -9.17 -10.20 -0.66
C SER A 11 -8.36 -8.91 -0.51
N THR A 12 -7.79 -8.45 -1.62
CA THR A 12 -7.05 -7.20 -1.70
C THR A 12 -8.07 -6.08 -1.78
N LYS A 13 -8.10 -5.22 -0.77
CA LYS A 13 -8.97 -4.04 -0.76
C LYS A 13 -8.20 -2.89 -1.40
N VAL A 14 -8.76 -2.33 -2.46
CA VAL A 14 -8.14 -1.23 -3.21
C VAL A 14 -9.12 -0.08 -3.31
N LEU A 15 -8.64 1.13 -3.07
CA LEU A 15 -9.29 2.37 -3.50
C LEU A 15 -8.47 2.92 -4.67
N ALA A 16 -9.14 3.26 -5.75
CA ALA A 16 -8.52 3.77 -6.96
C ALA A 16 -9.25 5.01 -7.44
N TYR A 17 -8.51 6.05 -7.80
CA TYR A 17 -9.02 7.23 -8.48
C TYR A 17 -7.99 7.67 -9.51
N ALA A 18 -8.33 7.56 -10.80
CA ALA A 18 -7.39 7.74 -11.90
C ALA A 18 -6.10 6.90 -11.68
N ASP A 19 -4.96 7.55 -11.52
CA ASP A 19 -3.65 6.96 -11.26
C ASP A 19 -3.29 6.84 -9.77
N ASP A 20 -4.07 7.45 -8.87
CA ASP A 20 -3.90 7.34 -7.42
C ASP A 20 -4.51 6.05 -6.87
N LEU A 21 -3.69 5.26 -6.15
CA LEU A 21 -4.08 3.97 -5.57
C LEU A 21 -3.79 3.91 -4.07
N ILE A 22 -4.75 3.43 -3.29
CA ILE A 22 -4.53 2.93 -1.93
C ILE A 22 -4.81 1.43 -1.92
N ILE A 23 -3.81 0.65 -1.51
CA ILE A 23 -3.91 -0.80 -1.45
C ILE A 23 -3.73 -1.23 0.01
N PHE A 24 -4.78 -1.82 0.59
CA PHE A 24 -4.72 -2.35 1.96
C PHE A 24 -4.27 -3.80 1.94
N LEU A 25 -3.18 -4.07 2.67
CA LEU A 25 -2.54 -5.37 2.76
C LEU A 25 -2.63 -5.90 4.20
N ASN A 26 -2.99 -7.17 4.34
CA ASN A 26 -3.09 -7.82 5.66
C ASN A 26 -1.76 -8.41 6.12
N ASP A 27 -0.95 -8.89 5.18
CA ASP A 27 0.29 -9.63 5.46
C ASP A 27 1.30 -9.50 4.30
N LEU A 28 2.45 -10.17 4.46
CA LEU A 28 3.50 -10.20 3.45
C LEU A 28 3.09 -10.97 2.18
N GLN A 29 2.22 -11.98 2.27
CA GLN A 29 1.75 -12.69 1.07
C GLN A 29 0.92 -11.77 0.19
N GLY A 30 0.08 -10.93 0.79
CA GLY A 30 -0.65 -9.87 0.10
C GLY A 30 0.29 -8.89 -0.63
N LEU A 31 1.41 -8.52 -0.01
CA LEU A 31 2.42 -7.67 -0.65
C LEU A 31 3.09 -8.33 -1.86
N HIS A 32 3.43 -9.62 -1.75
CA HIS A 32 3.96 -10.40 -2.88
C HIS A 32 2.95 -10.48 -4.03
N GLU A 33 1.68 -10.74 -3.72
CA GLU A 33 0.62 -10.85 -4.73
C GLU A 33 0.32 -9.50 -5.38
N MET A 34 0.27 -8.41 -4.59
CA MET A 34 0.17 -7.04 -5.10
C MET A 34 1.26 -6.77 -6.14
N LYS A 35 2.52 -7.09 -5.83
CA LYS A 35 3.62 -6.88 -6.78
C LYS A 35 3.44 -7.70 -8.06
N ARG A 36 3.00 -8.95 -7.94
CA ARG A 36 2.71 -9.81 -9.10
C ARG A 36 1.64 -9.17 -9.99
N LEU A 37 0.54 -8.71 -9.39
CA LEU A 37 -0.56 -8.04 -10.11
C LEU A 37 -0.11 -6.74 -10.78
N ILE A 38 0.67 -5.90 -10.08
CA ILE A 38 1.25 -4.68 -10.65
C ILE A 38 2.15 -5.00 -11.85
N THR A 39 2.96 -6.06 -11.76
CA THR A 39 3.84 -6.46 -12.85
C THR A 39 3.04 -6.88 -14.08
N VAL A 40 1.97 -7.66 -13.89
CA VAL A 40 1.05 -8.06 -14.96
C VAL A 40 0.37 -6.83 -15.57
N TYR A 41 -0.11 -5.91 -14.73
CA TYR A 41 -0.74 -4.67 -15.18
C TYR A 41 0.22 -3.79 -15.99
N ASN A 42 1.45 -3.58 -15.51
CA ASN A 42 2.47 -2.81 -16.21
C ASN A 42 2.78 -3.41 -17.59
N ASN A 43 2.90 -4.75 -17.67
CA ASN A 43 3.17 -5.44 -18.94
C ASN A 43 2.00 -5.36 -19.92
N ALA A 44 0.76 -5.38 -19.43
CA ALA A 44 -0.44 -5.35 -20.27
C ALA A 44 -0.82 -3.93 -20.73
N SER A 45 -0.56 -2.91 -19.90
CA SER A 45 -1.00 -1.53 -20.14
C SER A 45 0.12 -0.57 -20.58
N ASN A 46 1.38 -1.03 -20.54
CA ASN A 46 2.58 -0.18 -20.67
C ASN A 46 2.66 0.94 -19.60
N ALA A 47 1.81 0.90 -18.57
CA ALA A 47 1.89 1.79 -17.42
C ALA A 47 3.05 1.37 -16.51
N LYS A 48 3.55 2.31 -15.71
CA LYS A 48 4.59 2.05 -14.71
C LYS A 48 4.18 2.67 -13.39
N ILE A 49 4.05 1.83 -12.36
CA ILE A 49 3.95 2.31 -10.98
C ILE A 49 5.27 2.94 -10.56
N ASN A 50 5.18 4.15 -10.02
CA ASN A 50 6.31 4.85 -9.43
C ASN A 50 6.42 4.50 -7.94
N PHE A 51 7.25 3.51 -7.61
CA PHE A 51 7.46 3.07 -6.23
C PHE A 51 8.17 4.11 -5.35
N ASP A 52 8.92 5.06 -5.93
CA ASP A 52 9.61 6.11 -5.16
C ASP A 52 8.61 7.14 -4.58
N SER A 53 7.49 7.35 -5.30
CA SER A 53 6.37 8.17 -4.82
C SER A 53 5.43 7.42 -3.89
N THR A 54 5.50 6.08 -3.84
CA THR A 54 4.64 5.25 -3.00
C THR A 54 5.01 5.41 -1.52
N ILE A 55 4.00 5.68 -0.71
CA ILE A 55 4.14 5.78 0.75
C ILE A 55 3.43 4.58 1.37
N ALA A 56 4.17 3.80 2.16
CA ALA A 56 3.56 2.78 3.00
C ALA A 56 3.03 3.40 4.30
N PHE A 57 1.85 2.99 4.75
CA PHE A 57 1.31 3.44 6.02
C PHE A 57 0.69 2.29 6.80
N SER A 58 0.60 2.47 8.12
CA SER A 58 -0.05 1.51 9.02
C SER A 58 -1.50 1.89 9.26
N ALA A 59 -2.43 1.04 8.86
CA ALA A 59 -3.86 1.24 9.15
C ALA A 59 -4.17 1.25 10.66
N SER A 60 -3.34 0.61 11.49
CA SER A 60 -3.46 0.69 12.95
C SER A 60 -2.70 1.88 13.57
N GLY A 61 -2.04 2.69 12.74
CA GLY A 61 -1.19 3.80 13.17
C GLY A 61 0.09 3.37 13.91
N LEU A 62 0.33 2.07 14.11
CA LEU A 62 1.55 1.59 14.77
C LEU A 62 2.76 1.65 13.83
N PRO A 63 3.94 2.08 14.31
CA PRO A 63 5.16 2.03 13.53
C PRO A 63 5.53 0.58 13.18
N PRO A 64 6.24 0.35 12.08
CA PRO A 64 6.58 -0.98 11.62
C PRO A 64 7.73 -1.50 12.47
N SER A 65 7.55 -2.67 13.09
CA SER A 65 8.62 -3.35 13.82
C SER A 65 9.59 -4.06 12.87
N THR A 66 9.08 -4.95 12.02
CA THR A 66 9.86 -5.85 11.14
C THR A 66 9.38 -5.91 9.69
N ARG A 67 8.20 -5.35 9.38
CA ARG A 67 7.61 -5.35 8.02
C ARG A 67 8.29 -4.38 7.04
N THR A 68 9.12 -3.48 7.54
CA THR A 68 9.83 -2.46 6.76
C THR A 68 10.89 -3.07 5.84
N SER A 69 11.59 -4.12 6.26
CA SER A 69 12.63 -4.76 5.43
C SER A 69 12.07 -5.34 4.12
N ALA A 70 10.87 -5.93 4.17
CA ALA A 70 10.19 -6.42 2.98
C ALA A 70 9.82 -5.26 2.04
N LEU A 71 9.28 -4.16 2.57
CA LEU A 71 8.91 -2.97 1.78
C LEU A 71 10.13 -2.33 1.09
N TYR A 72 11.27 -2.25 1.79
CA TYR A 72 12.52 -1.77 1.21
C TYR A 72 12.98 -2.62 0.02
N SER A 73 12.81 -3.96 0.08
CA SER A 73 13.13 -4.85 -1.05
C SER A 73 12.26 -4.59 -2.29
N TYR A 74 11.17 -3.82 -2.13
CA TYR A 74 10.27 -3.39 -3.19
C TYR A 74 10.45 -1.93 -3.60
N GLY A 75 11.47 -1.25 -3.09
CA GLY A 75 11.72 0.17 -3.39
C GLY A 75 10.82 1.14 -2.63
N ILE A 76 9.94 0.64 -1.75
CA ILE A 76 9.09 1.51 -0.92
C ILE A 76 9.89 1.92 0.31
N THR A 77 10.46 3.12 0.25
CA THR A 77 11.34 3.67 1.28
C THR A 77 10.64 4.66 2.20
N ARG A 78 9.49 5.19 1.78
CA ARG A 78 8.72 6.19 2.52
C ARG A 78 7.67 5.52 3.39
N TRP A 79 7.56 6.01 4.62
CA TRP A 79 6.64 5.49 5.61
C TRP A 79 5.84 6.60 6.29
N HIS A 80 4.60 6.30 6.65
CA HIS A 80 3.71 7.18 7.40
C HIS A 80 3.01 6.42 8.54
N ASP A 81 3.01 7.00 9.75
CA ASP A 81 2.30 6.46 10.90
C ASP A 81 1.78 7.57 11.84
N ARG A 82 1.25 7.18 13.00
CA ARG A 82 0.68 8.12 13.97
C ARG A 82 1.65 9.15 14.55
N ARG A 83 2.97 8.91 14.42
CA ARG A 83 4.04 9.80 14.88
C ARG A 83 4.42 10.82 13.80
N SER A 84 4.00 10.63 12.55
CA SER A 84 4.13 11.65 11.52
C SER A 84 3.37 12.91 11.95
N PRO A 85 3.99 14.10 11.87
CA PRO A 85 3.38 15.34 12.34
C PRO A 85 2.16 15.75 11.51
N GLU A 86 2.24 15.54 10.20
CA GLU A 86 1.16 15.79 9.25
C GLU A 86 0.43 14.48 8.87
N PRO A 87 -0.89 14.51 8.63
CA PRO A 87 -1.62 13.36 8.13
C PRO A 87 -1.33 13.09 6.64
N LEU A 88 -1.35 11.81 6.26
CA LEU A 88 -1.27 11.42 4.85
C LEU A 88 -2.54 11.87 4.14
N THR A 89 -2.45 12.40 2.92
CA THR A 89 -3.62 12.91 2.19
C THR A 89 -3.90 12.06 0.96
N TYR A 90 -5.18 11.73 0.73
CA TYR A 90 -5.67 11.06 -0.47
C TYR A 90 -6.84 11.85 -1.03
N LEU A 91 -6.73 12.33 -2.28
CA LEU A 91 -7.74 13.17 -2.93
C LEU A 91 -8.16 14.40 -2.09
N CYS A 92 -7.19 15.06 -1.47
CA CYS A 92 -7.40 16.17 -0.53
C CYS A 92 -8.13 15.80 0.78
N TYR A 93 -8.35 14.51 1.06
CA TYR A 93 -8.88 14.03 2.33
C TYR A 93 -7.77 13.46 3.22
N PRO A 94 -7.65 13.90 4.48
CA PRO A 94 -6.62 13.41 5.37
C PRO A 94 -6.96 12.03 5.94
N LEU A 95 -5.99 11.13 5.89
CA LEU A 95 -5.97 9.84 6.57
C LEU A 95 -5.40 10.05 7.98
N ILE A 96 -6.30 10.33 8.92
CA ILE A 96 -5.95 10.58 10.32
C ILE A 96 -5.64 9.26 11.02
N LEU A 97 -4.40 9.11 11.50
CA LEU A 97 -3.93 7.94 12.27
C LEU A 97 -3.75 8.25 13.76
N SER A 98 -3.90 9.51 14.18
CA SER A 98 -3.71 9.95 15.56
C SER A 98 -4.47 11.23 15.89
N SER A 99 -4.77 11.47 17.17
CA SER A 99 -5.37 12.74 17.62
C SER A 99 -4.47 13.95 17.38
N ALA A 100 -3.14 13.75 17.40
CA ALA A 100 -2.19 14.83 17.09
C ALA A 100 -2.28 15.28 15.63
N GLN A 101 -2.53 14.35 14.70
CA GLN A 101 -2.75 14.66 13.29
C GLN A 101 -4.10 15.35 13.05
N MET A 102 -5.12 15.02 13.86
CA MET A 102 -6.41 15.71 13.78
C MET A 102 -6.27 17.19 14.11
N ALA A 103 -5.45 17.54 15.11
CA ALA A 103 -5.21 18.92 15.52
C ALA A 103 -4.40 19.77 14.51
N PHE A 104 -3.97 19.17 13.39
CA PHE A 104 -3.31 19.89 12.30
C PHE A 104 -4.31 20.70 11.44
N PHE A 105 -5.61 20.41 11.54
CA PHE A 105 -6.70 21.10 10.85
C PHE A 105 -7.53 21.94 11.82
#